data_AF-A0A8J8D9J4-F1
#
_entry.id   AF-A0A8J8D9J4-F1
#
_cell.length_a   1.000
_cell.length_b   1.000
_cell.length_c   1.000
_cell.angle_alpha   90.00
_cell.angle_beta   90.00
_cell.angle_gamma   90.00
#
_symmetry.space_group_name_H-M   'P 1'
#
loop_
_entity.id
_entity.type
_entity.pdbx_description
1 polymer ?
#
loop_
_entity_poly.entity_id
_entity_poly.type
_entity_poly.pdbx_seq_one_letter_code
_entity_poly.pdbx_strand_id
1 'polypeptide(L)'
;MKRVPLLITLLLIISLFPPASPRAVENPVQRDVFLHEYFSRVIVSFEDSLRYTLLNESTGLDIANQTLGELELLHEETLFYRARGVNSTVMKVLPPFYEFARELVLLDTLVYDFLSHPSPATAAGINRAADTMEALLDSIDSIRLADGTRNLTFKTGKLRGYLKEVRSLISQVPPTGEFTIGVSSDRPILYQTVTIFGSCPGNGTVTVVIAGENFTAIKLVSPEHGMFSTTYRFERMGDFRIYAVQNGSRSNTVSVTVVKIPTLFVTEPVYSGLINSELNVTGKLVDYYGSALSGKEVTVGNRTAITGPSGDFSVAFFSRKEATFNVSLVFRGDRTHAGTSKVVMVSFLRYPVRITLSGPGEVGVHQDARFHGSIDPPLDTPLTVYVNGTPYLDVLPANGSFSFTITPNSTGELAVYVKFPGNEVYRPAVSNTVVLKVTPLGASVLRYWAVVFILLVVAAGMVKRRRLEGQTPSGRAPEEPSIGPGKPEAATEFHLPEDVGDAYRLLREALSRTLGIGMNLTPREALKELEGWEMYDLLREVTLLHEKSVYGGVPLSRAEAARFMEGVRAILRGVGT
;
A
#
# COMPACT_ATOMS: atom_id res chain seq x y z
N MET A 1 8.73 56.59 -37.94
CA MET A 1 7.93 56.78 -36.70
C MET A 1 6.49 56.36 -36.99
N LYS A 2 5.88 55.49 -36.16
CA LYS A 2 4.48 54.94 -36.18
C LYS A 2 4.42 53.39 -36.20
N ARG A 3 4.93 52.72 -35.15
CA ARG A 3 4.53 51.32 -34.79
C ARG A 3 4.63 51.06 -33.27
N VAL A 4 4.41 52.09 -32.45
CA VAL A 4 4.32 51.96 -30.98
C VAL A 4 2.87 51.90 -30.43
N PRO A 5 1.80 52.38 -31.11
CA PRO A 5 0.49 52.45 -30.46
C PRO A 5 -0.25 51.11 -30.37
N LEU A 6 0.15 50.07 -31.11
CA LEU A 6 -0.54 48.76 -31.11
C LEU A 6 -0.15 47.87 -29.91
N LEU A 7 1.08 48.00 -29.40
CA LEU A 7 1.56 47.17 -28.29
C LEU A 7 0.97 47.62 -26.94
N ILE A 8 0.76 48.94 -26.79
CA ILE A 8 0.20 49.54 -25.57
C ILE A 8 -1.31 49.28 -25.48
N THR A 9 -2.02 49.25 -26.62
CA THR A 9 -3.44 48.87 -26.64
C THR A 9 -3.64 47.38 -26.39
N LEU A 10 -2.74 46.50 -26.85
CA LEU A 10 -2.82 45.07 -26.57
C LEU A 10 -2.53 44.74 -25.08
N LEU A 11 -1.58 45.46 -24.45
CA LEU A 11 -1.29 45.32 -23.01
C LEU A 11 -2.43 45.81 -22.11
N LEU A 12 -3.15 46.85 -22.52
CA LEU A 12 -4.33 47.36 -21.79
C LEU A 12 -5.53 46.42 -21.86
N ILE A 13 -5.70 45.70 -22.97
CA ILE A 13 -6.77 44.69 -23.13
C ILE A 13 -6.48 43.45 -22.28
N ILE A 14 -5.21 43.06 -22.10
CA ILE A 14 -4.83 41.94 -21.23
C ILE A 14 -5.05 42.28 -19.73
N SER A 15 -4.91 43.55 -19.33
CA SER A 15 -5.19 43.99 -17.95
C SER A 15 -6.68 44.17 -17.61
N LEU A 16 -7.58 44.05 -18.60
CA LEU A 16 -9.04 44.13 -18.40
C LEU A 16 -9.68 42.76 -18.19
N PHE A 17 -8.93 41.66 -18.36
CA PHE A 17 -9.37 40.35 -17.89
C PHE A 17 -9.01 40.26 -16.40
N PRO A 18 -9.98 40.02 -15.50
CA PRO A 18 -9.63 39.62 -14.15
C PRO A 18 -8.67 38.42 -14.27
N PRO A 19 -7.60 38.35 -13.47
CA PRO A 19 -6.76 37.15 -13.46
C PRO A 19 -7.73 35.99 -13.32
N ALA A 20 -7.69 35.04 -14.25
CA ALA A 20 -8.43 33.81 -14.10
C ALA A 20 -8.09 33.30 -12.71
N SER A 21 -9.04 33.44 -11.78
CA SER A 21 -8.89 32.95 -10.42
C SER A 21 -8.39 31.53 -10.59
N PRO A 22 -7.32 31.10 -9.86
CA PRO A 22 -6.96 29.70 -9.86
C PRO A 22 -8.29 28.96 -9.64
N ARG A 23 -8.68 28.09 -10.59
CA ARG A 23 -9.89 27.28 -10.43
C ARG A 23 -9.79 26.76 -9.01
N ALA A 24 -10.70 27.22 -8.15
CA ALA A 24 -10.72 26.78 -6.78
C ALA A 24 -10.79 25.26 -6.91
N VAL A 25 -9.69 24.58 -6.58
CA VAL A 25 -9.73 23.13 -6.40
C VAL A 25 -10.82 23.00 -5.36
N GLU A 26 -11.98 22.42 -5.73
CA GLU A 26 -13.03 22.14 -4.77
C GLU A 26 -12.35 21.51 -3.58
N ASN A 27 -12.55 22.09 -2.39
CA ASN A 27 -11.94 21.57 -1.17
C ASN A 27 -12.25 20.07 -1.14
N PRO A 28 -11.23 19.19 -1.02
CA PRO A 28 -11.45 17.76 -1.09
C PRO A 28 -12.52 17.39 -0.08
N VAL A 29 -13.61 16.80 -0.57
CA VAL A 29 -14.72 16.36 0.28
C VAL A 29 -14.19 15.25 1.17
N GLN A 30 -14.22 15.45 2.49
CA GLN A 30 -13.76 14.48 3.46
C GLN A 30 -14.60 13.20 3.34
N ARG A 31 -13.92 12.06 3.09
CA ARG A 31 -14.51 10.73 2.96
C ARG A 31 -13.80 9.76 3.89
N ASP A 32 -14.30 9.67 5.11
CA ASP A 32 -13.79 8.80 6.18
C ASP A 32 -14.43 7.40 6.17
N VAL A 33 -15.07 6.99 5.08
CA VAL A 33 -15.83 5.72 5.00
C VAL A 33 -14.96 4.53 5.38
N PHE A 34 -13.72 4.47 4.86
CA PHE A 34 -12.78 3.40 5.20
C PHE A 34 -12.41 3.41 6.69
N LEU A 35 -12.18 4.59 7.26
CA LEU A 35 -11.86 4.75 8.68
C LEU A 35 -13.03 4.28 9.55
N HIS A 36 -14.24 4.68 9.19
CA HIS A 36 -15.47 4.24 9.85
C HIS A 36 -15.65 2.73 9.76
N GLU A 37 -15.46 2.14 8.59
CA GLU A 37 -15.60 0.69 8.38
C GLU A 37 -14.57 -0.10 9.20
N TYR A 38 -13.30 0.31 9.16
CA TYR A 38 -12.23 -0.33 9.93
C TYR A 38 -12.54 -0.33 11.43
N PHE A 39 -12.80 0.85 12.01
CA PHE A 39 -13.08 0.94 13.45
C PHE A 39 -14.43 0.33 13.84
N SER A 40 -15.39 0.24 12.91
CA SER A 40 -16.62 -0.55 13.15
C SER A 40 -16.32 -2.05 13.27
N ARG A 41 -15.35 -2.59 12.53
CA ARG A 41 -14.90 -3.98 12.71
C ARG A 41 -14.16 -4.19 14.02
N VAL A 42 -13.37 -3.19 14.47
CA VAL A 42 -12.74 -3.22 15.79
C VAL A 42 -13.79 -3.34 16.91
N ILE A 43 -14.94 -2.65 16.80
CA ILE A 43 -16.05 -2.80 17.75
C ILE A 43 -16.59 -4.23 17.75
N VAL A 44 -16.71 -4.86 16.57
CA VAL A 44 -17.15 -6.26 16.48
C VAL A 44 -16.15 -7.19 17.19
N SER A 45 -14.84 -6.96 17.05
CA SER A 45 -13.84 -7.71 17.81
C SER A 45 -13.99 -7.52 19.32
N PHE A 46 -14.27 -6.31 19.79
CA PHE A 46 -14.56 -6.06 21.21
C PHE A 46 -15.81 -6.81 21.70
N GLU A 47 -16.87 -6.82 20.89
CA GLU A 47 -18.10 -7.56 21.18
C GLU A 47 -17.87 -9.07 21.25
N ASP A 48 -17.09 -9.62 20.31
CA ASP A 48 -16.78 -11.04 20.27
C ASP A 48 -15.91 -11.45 21.46
N SER A 49 -14.91 -10.63 21.84
CA SER A 49 -14.09 -10.89 23.04
C SER A 49 -14.96 -11.00 24.29
N LEU A 50 -15.79 -10.00 24.59
CA LEU A 50 -16.67 -10.03 25.77
C LEU A 50 -17.66 -11.21 25.73
N ARG A 51 -18.22 -11.52 24.55
CA ARG A 51 -19.12 -12.66 24.38
C ARG A 51 -18.43 -13.96 24.80
N TYR A 52 -17.24 -14.23 24.27
CA TYR A 52 -16.52 -15.47 24.56
C TYR A 52 -16.01 -15.52 26.00
N THR A 53 -15.58 -14.38 26.56
CA THR A 53 -15.22 -14.27 27.97
C THR A 53 -16.40 -14.62 28.90
N LEU A 54 -17.61 -14.11 28.61
CA LEU A 54 -18.82 -14.43 29.38
C LEU A 54 -19.21 -15.91 29.30
N LEU A 55 -18.80 -16.61 28.24
CA LEU A 55 -18.95 -18.06 28.08
C LEU A 55 -17.82 -18.86 28.75
N ASN A 56 -16.90 -18.19 29.45
CA ASN A 56 -15.69 -18.77 30.06
C ASN A 56 -14.75 -19.44 29.03
N GLU A 57 -14.70 -18.91 27.81
CA GLU A 57 -13.82 -19.39 26.75
C GLU A 57 -12.56 -18.52 26.66
N SER A 58 -11.37 -19.14 26.66
CA SER A 58 -10.08 -18.43 26.54
C SER A 58 -9.96 -17.60 25.28
N THR A 59 -10.72 -17.95 24.24
CA THR A 59 -10.84 -17.23 22.96
C THR A 59 -11.15 -15.74 23.17
N GLY A 60 -11.89 -15.37 24.23
CA GLY A 60 -12.20 -13.97 24.51
C GLY A 60 -10.95 -13.12 24.75
N LEU A 61 -10.07 -13.60 25.64
CA LEU A 61 -8.80 -12.97 25.95
C LEU A 61 -7.83 -12.98 24.76
N ASP A 62 -7.85 -14.05 23.95
CA ASP A 62 -7.05 -14.12 22.72
C ASP A 62 -7.46 -13.02 21.73
N ILE A 63 -8.77 -12.81 21.52
CA ILE A 63 -9.30 -11.75 20.67
C ILE A 63 -8.95 -10.37 21.21
N ALA A 64 -9.07 -10.15 22.54
CA ALA A 64 -8.72 -8.88 23.16
C ALA A 64 -7.23 -8.53 22.95
N ASN A 65 -6.33 -9.50 23.18
CA ASN A 65 -4.89 -9.32 22.97
C ASN A 65 -4.54 -9.07 21.50
N GLN A 66 -5.14 -9.83 20.58
CA GLN A 66 -4.92 -9.62 19.15
C GLN A 66 -5.37 -8.22 18.72
N THR A 67 -6.57 -7.79 19.15
CA THR A 67 -7.12 -6.48 18.79
C THR A 67 -6.27 -5.35 19.37
N LEU A 68 -5.76 -5.51 20.59
CA LEU A 68 -4.81 -4.56 21.19
C LEU A 68 -3.54 -4.46 20.35
N GLY A 69 -2.93 -5.60 19.97
CA GLY A 69 -1.71 -5.60 19.13
C GLY A 69 -1.90 -4.92 17.78
N GLU A 70 -3.06 -5.12 17.12
CA GLU A 70 -3.39 -4.42 15.88
C GLU A 70 -3.48 -2.90 16.06
N LEU A 71 -4.09 -2.44 17.15
CA LEU A 71 -4.20 -1.01 17.46
C LEU A 71 -2.87 -0.40 17.95
N GLU A 72 -1.98 -1.18 18.57
CA GLU A 72 -0.60 -0.77 18.89
C GLU A 72 0.20 -0.50 17.61
N LEU A 73 0.14 -1.40 16.62
CA LEU A 73 0.79 -1.20 15.33
C LEU A 73 0.24 0.03 14.62
N LEU A 74 -1.08 0.21 14.61
CA LEU A 74 -1.71 1.40 14.04
C LEU A 74 -1.28 2.67 14.79
N HIS A 75 -1.12 2.60 16.12
CA HIS A 75 -0.62 3.72 16.91
C HIS A 75 0.80 4.11 16.50
N GLU A 76 1.72 3.17 16.38
CA GLU A 76 3.09 3.42 15.90
C GLU A 76 3.10 4.04 14.50
N GLU A 77 2.24 3.55 13.60
CA GLU A 77 2.10 4.10 12.25
C GLU A 77 1.56 5.54 12.26
N THR A 78 0.58 5.86 13.14
CA THR A 78 0.13 7.25 13.29
C THR A 78 1.24 8.18 13.79
N LEU A 79 2.11 7.71 14.70
CA LEU A 79 3.29 8.47 15.13
C LEU A 79 4.26 8.68 13.97
N PHE A 80 4.45 7.67 13.11
CA PHE A 80 5.29 7.75 11.93
C PHE A 80 4.85 8.84 10.95
N TYR A 81 3.55 8.93 10.66
CA TYR A 81 3.01 9.95 9.76
C TYR A 81 2.94 11.32 10.43
N ARG A 82 2.61 11.40 11.72
CA ARG A 82 2.58 12.66 12.49
C ARG A 82 3.93 13.36 12.48
N ALA A 83 4.99 12.59 12.69
CA ALA A 83 6.37 13.06 12.62
C ALA A 83 6.75 13.73 11.29
N ARG A 84 6.03 13.43 10.20
CA ARG A 84 6.18 14.02 8.86
C ARG A 84 5.21 15.16 8.58
N GLY A 85 4.50 15.64 9.59
CA GLY A 85 3.52 16.72 9.46
C GLY A 85 2.17 16.29 8.87
N VAL A 86 1.92 14.98 8.74
CA VAL A 86 0.60 14.48 8.34
C VAL A 86 -0.31 14.52 9.57
N ASN A 87 -1.41 15.25 9.47
CA ASN A 87 -2.44 15.30 10.51
C ASN A 87 -3.73 14.67 9.97
N SER A 88 -3.90 13.37 10.22
CA SER A 88 -5.01 12.58 9.68
C SER A 88 -6.13 12.38 10.70
N THR A 89 -7.37 12.18 10.23
CA THR A 89 -8.54 11.93 11.08
C THR A 89 -8.35 10.74 12.02
N VAL A 90 -7.62 9.70 11.60
CA VAL A 90 -7.30 8.53 12.44
C VAL A 90 -6.61 8.91 13.75
N MET A 91 -5.83 9.99 13.79
CA MET A 91 -5.18 10.46 15.02
C MET A 91 -6.15 10.94 16.08
N LYS A 92 -7.38 11.30 15.68
CA LYS A 92 -8.47 11.66 16.59
C LYS A 92 -9.36 10.46 16.93
N VAL A 93 -9.49 9.51 16.00
CA VAL A 93 -10.34 8.33 16.17
C VAL A 93 -9.67 7.24 17.01
N LEU A 94 -8.39 6.96 16.75
CA LEU A 94 -7.66 5.87 17.39
C LEU A 94 -7.61 5.92 18.92
N PRO A 95 -7.36 7.07 19.59
CA PRO A 95 -7.09 7.08 21.03
C PRO A 95 -8.16 6.40 21.91
N PRO A 96 -9.48 6.69 21.80
CA PRO A 96 -10.47 6.02 22.63
C PRO A 96 -10.62 4.52 22.32
N PHE A 97 -10.37 4.08 21.08
CA PHE A 97 -10.37 2.64 20.74
C PHE A 97 -9.16 1.91 21.30
N TYR A 98 -7.99 2.55 21.23
CA TYR A 98 -6.75 2.02 21.77
C TYR A 98 -6.87 1.81 23.29
N GLU A 99 -7.32 2.81 24.03
CA GLU A 99 -7.52 2.68 25.48
C GLU A 99 -8.64 1.68 25.81
N PHE A 100 -9.69 1.58 24.98
CA PHE A 100 -10.73 0.57 25.18
C PHE A 100 -10.16 -0.85 25.05
N ALA A 101 -9.32 -1.12 24.06
CA ALA A 101 -8.69 -2.43 23.89
C ALA A 101 -7.80 -2.81 25.08
N ARG A 102 -7.09 -1.84 25.67
CA ARG A 102 -6.26 -2.06 26.86
C ARG A 102 -7.11 -2.42 28.09
N GLU A 103 -8.18 -1.68 28.31
CA GLU A 103 -9.13 -1.97 29.40
C GLU A 103 -9.90 -3.27 29.15
N LEU A 104 -10.16 -3.64 27.89
CA LEU A 104 -10.79 -4.91 27.54
C LEU A 104 -9.93 -6.11 27.94
N VAL A 105 -8.62 -6.09 27.68
CA VAL A 105 -7.69 -7.14 28.12
C VAL A 105 -7.70 -7.27 29.64
N LEU A 106 -7.72 -6.15 30.36
CA LEU A 106 -7.84 -6.16 31.82
C LEU A 106 -9.17 -6.77 32.27
N LEU A 107 -10.29 -6.32 31.70
CA LEU A 107 -11.63 -6.80 32.05
C LEU A 107 -11.75 -8.31 31.80
N ASP A 108 -11.30 -8.79 30.65
CA ASP A 108 -11.34 -10.20 30.29
C ASP A 108 -10.52 -11.05 31.26
N THR A 109 -9.31 -10.59 31.61
CA THR A 109 -8.46 -11.26 32.60
C THR A 109 -9.16 -11.33 33.97
N LEU A 110 -9.74 -10.22 34.42
CA LEU A 110 -10.44 -10.17 35.71
C LEU A 110 -11.70 -11.03 35.72
N VAL A 111 -12.46 -11.08 34.63
CA VAL A 111 -13.65 -11.93 34.52
C VAL A 111 -13.25 -13.40 34.53
N TYR A 112 -12.16 -13.78 33.84
CA TYR A 112 -11.66 -15.16 33.88
C TYR A 112 -11.21 -15.59 35.28
N ASP A 113 -10.46 -14.71 35.96
CA ASP A 113 -10.06 -14.91 37.36
C ASP A 113 -11.28 -15.02 38.27
N PHE A 114 -12.30 -14.19 38.04
CA PHE A 114 -13.53 -14.18 38.81
C PHE A 114 -14.36 -15.45 38.63
N LEU A 115 -14.50 -15.93 37.39
CA LEU A 115 -15.23 -17.18 37.10
C LEU A 115 -14.56 -18.39 37.75
N SER A 116 -13.24 -18.36 37.89
CA SER A 116 -12.47 -19.42 38.56
C SER A 116 -12.49 -19.29 40.09
N HIS A 117 -12.32 -18.07 40.61
CA HIS A 117 -12.22 -17.76 42.04
C HIS A 117 -12.96 -16.45 42.35
N PRO A 118 -14.30 -16.50 42.54
CA PRO A 118 -15.09 -15.31 42.80
C PRO A 118 -14.61 -14.59 44.06
N SER A 119 -14.19 -13.33 43.93
CA SER A 119 -13.78 -12.52 45.06
C SER A 119 -14.34 -11.09 44.97
N PRO A 120 -14.69 -10.46 46.10
CA PRO A 120 -15.11 -9.06 46.13
C PRO A 120 -14.07 -8.08 45.57
N ALA A 121 -12.77 -8.36 45.72
CA ALA A 121 -11.72 -7.54 45.12
C ALA A 121 -11.70 -7.65 43.59
N THR A 122 -11.81 -8.87 43.05
CA THR A 122 -11.91 -9.05 41.59
C THR A 122 -13.18 -8.41 41.05
N ALA A 123 -14.30 -8.53 41.75
CA ALA A 123 -15.56 -7.84 41.41
C ALA A 123 -15.41 -6.30 41.40
N ALA A 124 -14.68 -5.72 42.36
CA ALA A 124 -14.36 -4.29 42.38
C ALA A 124 -13.53 -3.87 41.15
N GLY A 125 -12.56 -4.70 40.75
CA GLY A 125 -11.77 -4.51 39.53
C GLY A 125 -12.62 -4.55 38.27
N ILE A 126 -13.49 -5.55 38.14
CA ILE A 126 -14.43 -5.70 37.01
C ILE A 126 -15.36 -4.50 36.91
N ASN A 127 -15.97 -4.08 38.01
CA ASN A 127 -16.83 -2.89 38.05
C ASN A 127 -16.10 -1.65 37.56
N ARG A 128 -14.86 -1.44 38.05
CA ARG A 128 -14.08 -0.26 37.71
C ARG A 128 -13.60 -0.26 36.25
N ALA A 129 -13.19 -1.41 35.72
CA ALA A 129 -12.84 -1.57 34.31
C ALA A 129 -14.08 -1.31 33.43
N ALA A 130 -15.24 -1.90 33.77
CA ALA A 130 -16.49 -1.65 33.08
C ALA A 130 -16.92 -0.17 33.11
N ASP A 131 -16.75 0.54 34.24
CA ASP A 131 -17.02 1.99 34.32
C ASP A 131 -16.12 2.79 33.36
N THR A 132 -14.84 2.42 33.31
CA THR A 132 -13.86 3.07 32.43
C THR A 132 -14.20 2.83 30.96
N MET A 133 -14.58 1.60 30.62
CA MET A 133 -15.00 1.22 29.27
C MET A 133 -16.29 1.93 28.84
N GLU A 134 -17.28 2.10 29.72
CA GLU A 134 -18.50 2.87 29.42
C GLU A 134 -18.18 4.34 29.09
N ALA A 135 -17.26 4.98 29.83
CA ALA A 135 -16.82 6.34 29.54
C ALA A 135 -16.02 6.45 28.21
N LEU A 136 -15.26 5.41 27.86
CA LEU A 136 -14.59 5.32 26.57
C LEU A 136 -15.59 5.15 25.43
N LEU A 137 -16.68 4.40 25.63
CA LEU A 137 -17.76 4.30 24.66
C LEU A 137 -18.49 5.63 24.44
N ASP A 138 -18.66 6.45 25.48
CA ASP A 138 -19.18 7.82 25.31
C ASP A 138 -18.26 8.66 24.42
N SER A 139 -16.94 8.48 24.57
CA SER A 139 -15.95 9.14 23.72
C SER A 139 -16.02 8.64 22.27
N ILE A 140 -16.18 7.33 22.05
CA ILE A 140 -16.36 6.73 20.72
C ILE A 140 -17.66 7.22 20.07
N ASP A 141 -18.76 7.24 20.82
CA ASP A 141 -20.07 7.72 20.37
C ASP A 141 -20.08 9.21 20.03
N SER A 142 -19.13 9.99 20.56
CA SER A 142 -18.97 11.42 20.25
C SER A 142 -18.27 11.68 18.91
N ILE A 143 -17.57 10.69 18.36
CA ILE A 143 -16.82 10.84 17.11
C ILE A 143 -17.80 11.05 15.95
N ARG A 144 -17.51 12.04 15.11
CA ARG A 144 -18.26 12.33 13.88
C ARG A 144 -17.31 12.21 12.69
N LEU A 145 -17.64 11.32 11.78
CA LEU A 145 -16.95 11.09 10.52
C LEU A 145 -17.86 11.47 9.35
N ALA A 146 -17.32 11.69 8.15
CA ALA A 146 -18.12 12.09 6.98
C ALA A 146 -17.93 11.15 5.79
N ASP A 147 -19.01 10.81 5.07
CA ASP A 147 -18.93 10.14 3.75
C ASP A 147 -18.95 11.13 2.57
N GLY A 148 -18.92 12.43 2.88
CA GLY A 148 -19.06 13.55 1.97
C GLY A 148 -20.47 14.15 1.91
N THR A 149 -21.48 13.43 2.41
CA THR A 149 -22.88 13.89 2.45
C THR A 149 -23.58 13.67 3.79
N ARG A 150 -23.15 12.66 4.56
CA ARG A 150 -23.75 12.26 5.83
C ARG A 150 -22.69 12.13 6.91
N ASN A 151 -23.14 12.32 8.15
CA ASN A 151 -22.35 12.03 9.34
C ASN A 151 -22.42 10.52 9.63
N LEU A 152 -21.26 9.88 9.66
CA LEU A 152 -21.07 8.51 10.11
C LEU A 152 -20.80 8.52 11.61
N THR A 153 -21.42 7.58 12.32
CA THR A 153 -21.27 7.36 13.76
C THR A 153 -21.05 5.89 14.05
N PHE A 154 -20.37 5.59 15.14
CA PHE A 154 -20.14 4.22 15.58
C PHE A 154 -21.36 3.69 16.35
N LYS A 155 -21.62 2.39 16.24
CA LYS A 155 -22.70 1.72 16.96
C LYS A 155 -22.10 0.91 18.10
N THR A 156 -22.33 1.36 19.33
CA THR A 156 -21.75 0.74 20.55
C THR A 156 -22.80 0.00 21.41
N GLY A 157 -24.07 -0.01 20.99
CA GLY A 157 -25.18 -0.48 21.82
C GLY A 157 -25.08 -1.94 22.26
N LYS A 158 -24.57 -2.84 21.39
CA LYS A 158 -24.38 -4.26 21.73
C LYS A 158 -23.23 -4.46 22.73
N LEU A 159 -22.14 -3.71 22.55
CA LEU A 159 -21.01 -3.70 23.48
C LEU A 159 -21.41 -3.25 24.89
N ARG A 160 -22.25 -2.20 25.01
CA ARG A 160 -22.86 -1.81 26.30
C ARG A 160 -23.78 -2.88 26.87
N GLY A 161 -24.43 -3.68 26.03
CA GLY A 161 -25.18 -4.86 26.43
C GLY A 161 -24.30 -5.87 27.17
N TYR A 162 -23.17 -6.24 26.59
CA TYR A 162 -22.21 -7.15 27.22
C TYR A 162 -21.62 -6.59 28.52
N LEU A 163 -21.30 -5.29 28.59
CA LEU A 163 -20.83 -4.69 29.85
C LEU A 163 -21.87 -4.77 30.97
N LYS A 164 -23.17 -4.68 30.66
CA LYS A 164 -24.24 -4.90 31.63
C LYS A 164 -24.32 -6.37 32.08
N GLU A 165 -24.13 -7.31 31.17
CA GLU A 165 -24.06 -8.74 31.51
C GLU A 165 -22.88 -9.04 32.43
N VAL A 166 -21.71 -8.47 32.16
CA VAL A 166 -20.52 -8.55 33.03
C VAL A 166 -20.82 -8.00 34.44
N ARG A 167 -21.53 -6.88 34.56
CA ARG A 167 -21.95 -6.36 35.87
C ARG A 167 -22.96 -7.26 36.58
N SER A 168 -23.88 -7.86 35.83
CA SER A 168 -24.84 -8.82 36.37
C SER A 168 -24.13 -10.05 36.96
N LEU A 169 -23.08 -10.53 36.29
CA LEU A 169 -22.24 -11.65 36.76
C LEU A 169 -21.67 -11.41 38.16
N ILE A 170 -21.13 -10.22 38.42
CA ILE A 170 -20.49 -9.89 39.70
C ILE A 170 -21.46 -9.43 40.80
N SER A 171 -22.72 -9.12 40.45
CA SER A 171 -23.75 -8.72 41.42
C SER A 171 -24.10 -9.80 42.44
N GLN A 172 -23.71 -11.05 42.16
CA GLN A 172 -23.96 -12.22 43.01
C GLN A 172 -22.99 -12.35 44.19
N VAL A 173 -21.95 -11.51 44.24
CA VAL A 173 -20.92 -11.58 45.29
C VAL A 173 -21.36 -10.78 46.51
N PRO A 174 -21.43 -11.38 47.71
CA PRO A 174 -21.80 -10.63 48.90
C PRO A 174 -20.74 -9.56 49.24
N PRO A 175 -21.15 -8.38 49.73
CA PRO A 175 -20.26 -7.24 50.01
C PRO A 175 -19.30 -7.46 51.20
N THR A 176 -19.35 -8.62 51.86
CA THR A 176 -18.54 -8.95 53.04
C THR A 176 -17.40 -9.87 52.63
N GLY A 177 -16.37 -9.26 52.04
CA GLY A 177 -15.15 -9.94 51.60
C GLY A 177 -13.99 -9.82 52.57
N GLU A 178 -13.03 -10.73 52.42
CA GLU A 178 -11.68 -10.52 52.94
C GLU A 178 -11.12 -9.16 52.48
N PHE A 179 -10.27 -8.56 53.32
CA PHE A 179 -9.63 -7.30 52.97
C PHE A 179 -8.52 -7.55 51.96
N THR A 180 -8.83 -7.40 50.67
CA THR A 180 -7.90 -7.70 49.58
C THR A 180 -7.89 -6.60 48.54
N ILE A 181 -6.77 -6.48 47.85
CA ILE A 181 -6.52 -5.49 46.81
C ILE A 181 -5.87 -6.13 45.57
N GLY A 182 -6.11 -5.48 44.43
CA GLY A 182 -5.49 -5.73 43.14
C GLY A 182 -5.10 -4.44 42.44
N VAL A 183 -4.39 -4.56 41.32
CA VAL A 183 -3.96 -3.45 40.47
C VAL A 183 -4.20 -3.80 39.01
N SER A 184 -4.49 -2.80 38.18
CA SER A 184 -4.71 -3.01 36.75
C SER A 184 -3.43 -3.34 35.96
N SER A 185 -2.26 -3.03 36.52
CA SER A 185 -0.97 -3.38 35.94
C SER A 185 0.09 -3.45 37.02
N ASP A 186 0.83 -4.55 37.06
CA ASP A 186 1.99 -4.75 37.91
C ASP A 186 3.29 -4.21 37.28
N ARG A 187 3.28 -3.88 35.98
CA ARG A 187 4.43 -3.33 35.24
C ARG A 187 4.08 -2.08 34.43
N PRO A 188 3.56 -1.01 35.06
CA PRO A 188 3.20 0.21 34.35
C PRO A 188 4.42 0.94 33.82
N ILE A 189 4.27 1.59 32.67
CA ILE A 189 5.25 2.53 32.11
C ILE A 189 5.30 3.78 33.00
N LEU A 190 6.46 4.38 33.19
CA LEU A 190 6.59 5.67 33.89
C LEU A 190 5.59 6.70 33.32
N TYR A 191 4.84 7.37 34.19
CA TYR A 191 3.71 8.27 33.90
C TYR A 191 2.40 7.61 33.51
N GLN A 192 2.33 6.28 33.44
CA GLN A 192 1.08 5.57 33.29
C GLN A 192 0.25 5.66 34.59
N THR A 193 -1.06 5.81 34.41
CA THR A 193 -2.04 5.69 35.48
C THR A 193 -2.47 4.24 35.61
N VAL A 194 -2.42 3.70 36.83
CA VAL A 194 -3.01 2.39 37.15
C VAL A 194 -4.24 2.57 38.01
N THR A 195 -5.13 1.59 37.95
CA THR A 195 -6.26 1.45 38.84
C THR A 195 -5.86 0.51 39.98
N ILE A 196 -6.08 0.94 41.21
CA ILE A 196 -5.97 0.13 42.42
C ILE A 196 -7.40 -0.12 42.89
N PHE A 197 -7.76 -1.38 43.08
CA PHE A 197 -9.12 -1.78 43.45
C PHE A 197 -9.07 -2.86 44.53
N GLY A 198 -10.18 -3.05 45.25
CA GLY A 198 -10.22 -4.05 46.30
C GLY A 198 -11.55 -4.12 47.05
N SER A 199 -11.59 -5.00 48.03
CA SER A 199 -12.69 -5.16 48.98
C SER A 199 -12.26 -4.87 50.40
N CYS A 200 -13.20 -4.47 51.24
CA CYS A 200 -12.94 -4.15 52.64
C CYS A 200 -14.10 -4.60 53.54
N PRO A 201 -13.82 -4.96 54.81
CA PRO A 201 -14.81 -5.55 55.72
C PRO A 201 -15.90 -4.57 56.21
N GLY A 202 -15.79 -3.27 55.93
CA GLY A 202 -16.81 -2.30 56.30
C GLY A 202 -16.78 -1.02 55.47
N ASN A 203 -17.69 -0.09 55.76
CA ASN A 203 -17.89 1.16 55.00
C ASN A 203 -17.01 2.33 55.49
N GLY A 204 -16.01 2.08 56.34
CA GLY A 204 -15.07 3.10 56.80
C GLY A 204 -14.10 3.52 55.70
N THR A 205 -13.48 4.69 55.80
CA THR A 205 -12.47 5.12 54.82
C THR A 205 -11.31 4.13 54.73
N VAL A 206 -10.99 3.69 53.52
CA VAL A 206 -9.83 2.86 53.21
C VAL A 206 -8.63 3.74 52.92
N THR A 207 -7.50 3.44 53.55
CA THR A 207 -6.21 4.11 53.31
C THR A 207 -5.36 3.22 52.42
N VAL A 208 -5.21 3.56 51.14
CA VAL A 208 -4.31 2.89 50.21
C VAL A 208 -2.92 3.49 50.35
N VAL A 209 -1.92 2.65 50.63
CA VAL A 209 -0.53 3.02 50.81
C VAL A 209 0.28 2.50 49.63
N ILE A 210 1.02 3.39 48.96
CA ILE A 210 1.97 3.07 47.89
C ILE A 210 3.37 3.36 48.42
N ALA A 211 4.13 2.31 48.76
CA ALA A 211 5.45 2.42 49.40
C ALA A 211 6.57 1.97 48.44
N GLY A 212 7.56 2.84 48.23
CA GLY A 212 8.83 2.54 47.56
C GLY A 212 10.03 2.83 48.47
N GLU A 213 11.25 2.56 48.00
CA GLU A 213 12.49 2.61 48.80
C GLU A 213 12.67 3.91 49.61
N ASN A 214 12.32 5.06 49.03
CA ASN A 214 12.35 6.38 49.69
C ASN A 214 11.10 7.19 49.33
N PHE A 215 9.95 6.53 49.32
CA PHE A 215 8.70 7.15 48.89
C PHE A 215 7.51 6.50 49.57
N THR A 216 6.54 7.32 49.98
CA THR A 216 5.23 6.81 50.40
C THR A 216 4.17 7.79 49.94
N ALA A 217 3.19 7.29 49.20
CA ALA A 217 1.97 8.02 48.89
C ALA A 217 0.78 7.35 49.59
N ILE A 218 -0.18 8.18 49.97
CA ILE A 218 -1.41 7.75 50.65
C ILE A 218 -2.61 8.26 49.85
N LYS A 219 -3.57 7.37 49.58
CA LYS A 219 -4.87 7.71 49.00
C LYS A 219 -5.98 7.29 49.96
N LEU A 220 -6.85 8.23 50.29
CA LEU A 220 -8.06 7.95 51.07
C LEU A 220 -9.20 7.67 50.10
N VAL A 221 -9.88 6.54 50.29
CA VAL A 221 -10.95 6.07 49.41
C VAL A 221 -12.15 5.71 50.26
N SER A 222 -13.33 6.22 49.91
CA SER A 222 -14.58 5.82 50.53
C SER A 222 -15.10 4.58 49.82
N PRO A 223 -15.22 3.43 50.49
CA PRO A 223 -15.77 2.24 49.88
C PRO A 223 -17.27 2.37 49.67
N GLU A 224 -17.76 1.68 48.64
CA GLU A 224 -19.18 1.53 48.32
C GLU A 224 -19.51 0.04 48.32
N HIS A 225 -20.48 -0.36 49.15
CA HIS A 225 -20.89 -1.77 49.31
C HIS A 225 -19.70 -2.72 49.57
N GLY A 226 -18.76 -2.33 50.44
CA GLY A 226 -17.59 -3.15 50.77
C GLY A 226 -16.53 -3.27 49.66
N MET A 227 -16.65 -2.50 48.58
CA MET A 227 -15.70 -2.42 47.48
C MET A 227 -15.11 -1.02 47.38
N PHE A 228 -13.89 -0.89 46.86
CA PHE A 228 -13.29 0.41 46.59
C PHE A 228 -12.40 0.37 45.35
N SER A 229 -12.21 1.54 44.73
CA SER A 229 -11.22 1.72 43.68
C SER A 229 -10.68 3.15 43.68
N THR A 230 -9.44 3.31 43.22
CA THR A 230 -8.80 4.61 43.02
C THR A 230 -7.76 4.51 41.91
N THR A 231 -7.33 5.63 41.37
CA THR A 231 -6.28 5.68 40.35
C THR A 231 -5.00 6.29 40.91
N TYR A 232 -3.86 5.84 40.39
CA TYR A 232 -2.55 6.34 40.77
C TYR A 232 -1.63 6.44 39.56
N ARG A 233 -1.03 7.62 39.35
CA ARG A 233 -0.05 7.86 38.28
C ARG A 233 1.36 7.78 38.86
N PHE A 234 2.18 6.88 38.34
CA PHE A 234 3.56 6.76 38.78
C PHE A 234 4.46 7.81 38.13
N GLU A 235 5.06 8.68 38.94
CA GLU A 235 5.98 9.72 38.46
C GLU A 235 7.46 9.35 38.68
N ARG A 236 7.70 8.15 39.22
CA ARG A 236 9.04 7.65 39.53
C ARG A 236 9.12 6.17 39.17
N MET A 237 10.26 5.77 38.64
CA MET A 237 10.56 4.36 38.39
C MET A 237 10.98 3.66 39.69
N GLY A 238 10.89 2.32 39.67
CA GLY A 238 11.33 1.46 40.76
C GLY A 238 10.26 0.46 41.16
N ASP A 239 10.55 -0.26 42.24
CA ASP A 239 9.65 -1.24 42.82
C ASP A 239 8.81 -0.61 43.95
N PHE A 240 7.52 -0.85 43.87
CA PHE A 240 6.52 -0.34 44.81
C PHE A 240 5.75 -1.51 45.40
N ARG A 241 5.43 -1.39 46.69
CA ARG A 241 4.50 -2.25 47.39
C ARG A 241 3.24 -1.45 47.67
N ILE A 242 2.11 -2.01 47.27
CA ILE A 242 0.79 -1.41 47.47
C ILE A 242 0.03 -2.28 48.45
N TYR A 243 -0.60 -1.67 49.45
CA TYR A 243 -1.49 -2.33 50.39
C TYR A 243 -2.52 -1.32 50.90
N ALA A 244 -3.62 -1.80 51.47
CA ALA A 244 -4.65 -0.97 52.07
C ALA A 244 -4.77 -1.21 53.58
N VAL A 245 -5.20 -0.19 54.31
CA VAL A 245 -5.44 -0.21 55.75
C VAL A 245 -6.82 0.37 56.05
N GLN A 246 -7.58 -0.29 56.93
CA GLN A 246 -8.90 0.14 57.39
C GLN A 246 -9.09 -0.35 58.82
N ASN A 247 -9.43 0.56 59.75
CA ASN A 247 -9.71 0.24 61.16
C ASN A 247 -8.64 -0.64 61.84
N GLY A 248 -7.36 -0.45 61.52
CA GLY A 248 -6.24 -1.23 62.07
C GLY A 248 -5.95 -2.56 61.36
N SER A 249 -6.84 -3.04 60.48
CA SER A 249 -6.60 -4.20 59.62
C SER A 249 -5.84 -3.78 58.36
N ARG A 250 -5.01 -4.70 57.82
CA ARG A 250 -4.22 -4.52 56.60
C ARG A 250 -4.59 -5.58 55.57
N SER A 251 -4.66 -5.20 54.29
CA SER A 251 -4.89 -6.11 53.18
C SER A 251 -3.66 -6.96 52.81
N ASN A 252 -3.80 -7.83 51.79
CA ASN A 252 -2.65 -8.35 51.04
C ASN A 252 -1.80 -7.21 50.46
N THR A 253 -0.56 -7.53 50.07
CA THR A 253 0.36 -6.58 49.44
C THR A 253 0.61 -6.98 48.00
N VAL A 254 0.45 -6.04 47.07
CA VAL A 254 0.74 -6.20 45.64
C VAL A 254 2.05 -5.51 45.32
N SER A 255 2.89 -6.14 44.48
CA SER A 255 4.15 -5.56 44.02
C SER A 255 3.97 -5.00 42.61
N VAL A 256 4.50 -3.80 42.39
CA VAL A 256 4.44 -3.10 41.10
C VAL A 256 5.83 -2.59 40.74
N THR A 257 6.32 -2.93 39.56
CA THR A 257 7.61 -2.48 39.03
C THR A 257 7.37 -1.48 37.89
N VAL A 258 7.64 -0.20 38.15
CA VAL A 258 7.46 0.85 37.13
C VAL A 258 8.64 0.82 36.16
N VAL A 259 8.34 0.62 34.87
CA VAL A 259 9.34 0.47 33.81
C VAL A 259 9.61 1.79 33.07
N LYS A 260 10.74 1.83 32.35
CA LYS A 260 11.12 2.98 31.50
C LYS A 260 10.11 3.20 30.36
N ILE A 261 10.01 4.44 29.91
CA ILE A 261 9.18 4.81 28.75
C ILE A 261 9.79 4.22 27.47
N PRO A 262 9.10 3.33 26.75
CA PRO A 262 9.56 2.83 25.46
C PRO A 262 9.84 3.95 24.47
N THR A 263 10.74 3.71 23.52
CA THR A 263 11.10 4.69 22.48
C THR A 263 11.11 4.07 21.10
N LEU A 264 10.94 4.90 20.08
CA LEU A 264 10.80 4.48 18.69
C LEU A 264 11.59 5.39 17.74
N PHE A 265 12.26 4.76 16.75
CA PHE A 265 12.80 5.45 15.59
C PHE A 265 11.77 5.58 14.48
N VAL A 266 11.41 6.83 14.18
CA VAL A 266 10.54 7.20 13.07
C VAL A 266 11.40 7.63 11.88
N THR A 267 11.54 6.76 10.88
CA THR A 267 12.51 6.91 9.78
C THR A 267 12.06 6.05 8.58
N GLU A 268 12.40 6.44 7.35
CA GLU A 268 12.11 5.62 6.17
C GLU A 268 12.80 4.25 6.27
N PRO A 269 12.18 3.17 5.76
CA PRO A 269 12.83 1.85 5.75
C PRO A 269 13.95 1.77 4.71
N VAL A 270 13.89 2.59 3.65
CA VAL A 270 14.82 2.58 2.53
C VAL A 270 15.22 3.99 2.14
N TYR A 271 16.52 4.21 1.99
CA TYR A 271 17.11 5.42 1.44
C TYR A 271 17.85 5.07 0.16
N SER A 272 17.66 5.87 -0.90
CA SER A 272 18.40 5.70 -2.14
C SER A 272 18.95 7.02 -2.65
N GLY A 273 20.15 6.97 -3.20
CA GLY A 273 20.86 8.12 -3.74
C GLY A 273 21.76 7.70 -4.89
N LEU A 274 22.31 8.67 -5.61
CA LEU A 274 23.25 8.39 -6.70
C LEU A 274 24.67 8.27 -6.14
N ILE A 275 25.53 7.48 -6.77
CA ILE A 275 26.95 7.46 -6.43
C ILE A 275 27.55 8.87 -6.56
N ASN A 276 28.62 9.14 -5.80
CA ASN A 276 29.27 10.45 -5.74
C ASN A 276 28.34 11.60 -5.25
N SER A 277 27.21 11.27 -4.62
CA SER A 277 26.35 12.24 -3.93
C SER A 277 26.22 11.89 -2.45
N GLU A 278 25.99 12.89 -1.60
CA GLU A 278 25.65 12.67 -0.20
C GLU A 278 24.19 12.22 -0.09
N LEU A 279 23.96 11.14 0.65
CA LEU A 279 22.64 10.60 0.96
C LEU A 279 22.41 10.70 2.46
N ASN A 280 21.44 11.49 2.89
CA ASN A 280 21.14 11.70 4.30
C ASN A 280 20.14 10.65 4.81
N VAL A 281 20.56 9.85 5.78
CA VAL A 281 19.66 9.03 6.60
C VAL A 281 19.10 9.94 7.69
N THR A 282 17.80 10.23 7.60
CA THR A 282 17.10 11.16 8.49
C THR A 282 15.95 10.50 9.21
N GLY A 283 15.75 10.83 10.48
CA GLY A 283 14.58 10.35 11.22
C GLY A 283 14.30 11.18 12.46
N LYS A 284 13.36 10.71 13.29
CA LYS A 284 13.06 11.24 14.62
C LYS A 284 13.12 10.14 15.67
N LEU A 285 13.54 10.50 16.88
CA LEU A 285 13.40 9.68 18.08
C LEU A 285 12.24 10.22 18.91
N VAL A 286 11.26 9.38 19.19
CA VAL A 286 10.08 9.70 19.99
C VAL A 286 9.89 8.69 21.11
N ASP A 287 9.20 9.09 22.17
CA ASP A 287 8.76 8.18 23.23
C ASP A 287 7.37 7.57 22.95
N TYR A 288 6.97 6.62 23.80
CA TYR A 288 5.66 5.95 23.75
C TYR A 288 4.47 6.92 23.79
N TYR A 289 4.61 8.09 24.41
CA TYR A 289 3.57 9.11 24.47
C TYR A 289 3.56 10.02 23.22
N GLY A 290 4.43 9.76 22.25
CA GLY A 290 4.59 10.55 21.04
C GLY A 290 5.38 11.84 21.24
N SER A 291 6.05 12.02 22.39
CA SER A 291 6.88 13.18 22.66
C SER A 291 8.22 13.04 21.97
N ALA A 292 8.67 14.11 21.31
CA ALA A 292 9.96 14.15 20.67
C ALA A 292 11.09 14.18 21.72
N LEU A 293 12.09 13.32 21.55
CA LEU A 293 13.21 13.23 22.48
C LEU A 293 14.39 14.07 21.98
N SER A 294 14.51 15.29 22.51
CA SER A 294 15.60 16.22 22.20
C SER A 294 16.88 15.95 22.99
N GLY A 295 18.03 16.27 22.38
CA GLY A 295 19.35 16.23 23.02
C GLY A 295 19.82 14.81 23.33
N LYS A 296 19.27 13.80 22.65
CA LYS A 296 19.64 12.39 22.84
C LYS A 296 20.71 11.98 21.85
N GLU A 297 21.70 11.25 22.33
CA GLU A 297 22.69 10.61 21.46
C GLU A 297 22.09 9.36 20.82
N VAL A 298 22.14 9.30 19.50
CA VAL A 298 21.75 8.14 18.70
C VAL A 298 22.93 7.71 17.83
N THR A 299 23.08 6.41 17.62
CA THR A 299 24.06 5.85 16.68
C THR A 299 23.35 5.48 15.39
N VAL A 300 23.89 5.89 14.24
CA VAL A 300 23.42 5.55 12.90
C VAL A 300 24.58 4.91 12.13
N GLY A 301 24.56 3.59 12.01
CA GLY A 301 25.68 2.79 11.51
C GLY A 301 26.86 2.86 12.48
N ASN A 302 27.96 3.46 12.04
CA ASN A 302 29.17 3.69 12.83
C ASN A 302 29.34 5.15 13.29
N ARG A 303 28.31 6.00 13.09
CA ARG A 303 28.36 7.43 13.40
C ARG A 303 27.39 7.76 14.52
N THR A 304 27.68 8.80 15.30
CA THR A 304 26.75 9.33 16.31
C THR A 304 26.11 10.63 15.83
N ALA A 305 24.89 10.89 16.28
CA ALA A 305 24.17 12.15 16.09
C ALA A 305 23.45 12.52 17.39
N ILE A 306 23.28 13.82 17.62
CA ILE A 306 22.45 14.34 18.71
C ILE A 306 21.11 14.76 18.13
N THR A 307 20.02 14.33 18.75
CA THR A 307 18.67 14.70 18.29
C THR A 307 18.38 16.18 18.52
N GLY A 308 17.77 16.83 17.54
CA GLY A 308 17.35 18.22 17.59
C GLY A 308 16.17 18.47 18.53
N PRO A 309 15.68 19.72 18.63
CA PRO A 309 14.55 20.10 19.48
C PRO A 309 13.27 19.30 19.20
N SER A 310 13.08 18.86 17.95
CA SER A 310 11.93 18.06 17.52
C SER A 310 12.25 16.57 17.40
N GLY A 311 13.28 16.10 18.12
CA GLY A 311 13.74 14.72 18.15
C GLY A 311 14.41 14.25 16.86
N ASP A 312 14.63 15.14 15.90
CA ASP A 312 15.17 14.86 14.57
C ASP A 312 16.68 14.58 14.58
N PHE A 313 17.14 13.71 13.69
CA PHE A 313 18.55 13.47 13.43
C PHE A 313 18.79 13.31 11.93
N SER A 314 20.02 13.57 11.48
CA SER A 314 20.45 13.40 10.10
C SER A 314 21.90 12.96 10.07
N VAL A 315 22.20 11.89 9.33
CA VAL A 315 23.56 11.41 9.12
C VAL A 315 23.79 11.16 7.63
N ALA A 316 24.78 11.87 7.08
CA ALA A 316 25.16 11.75 5.67
C ALA A 316 25.95 10.47 5.40
N PHE A 317 25.61 9.75 4.34
CA PHE A 317 26.38 8.64 3.79
C PHE A 317 26.88 9.02 2.40
N PHE A 318 27.98 8.39 1.98
CA PHE A 318 28.59 8.62 0.67
C PHE A 318 29.20 7.33 0.14
N SER A 319 29.00 7.05 -1.15
CA SER A 319 29.68 5.97 -1.85
C SER A 319 30.06 6.39 -3.26
N ARG A 320 31.25 5.95 -3.71
CA ARG A 320 31.72 6.12 -5.10
C ARG A 320 31.29 4.96 -6.02
N LYS A 321 30.72 3.90 -5.45
CA LYS A 321 30.32 2.69 -6.17
C LYS A 321 28.88 2.33 -5.83
N GLU A 322 28.21 1.67 -6.78
CA GLU A 322 26.89 1.09 -6.53
C GLU A 322 27.00 0.08 -5.39
N ALA A 323 26.19 0.27 -4.35
CA ALA A 323 26.26 -0.51 -3.13
C ALA A 323 24.93 -0.44 -2.39
N THR A 324 24.51 -1.56 -1.81
CA THR A 324 23.35 -1.63 -0.93
C THR A 324 23.79 -2.27 0.38
N PHE A 325 23.47 -1.62 1.50
CA PHE A 325 23.85 -2.11 2.82
C PHE A 325 22.82 -1.69 3.88
N ASN A 326 22.81 -2.44 4.97
CA ASN A 326 21.97 -2.16 6.13
C ASN A 326 22.66 -1.19 7.08
N VAL A 327 21.92 -0.21 7.57
CA VAL A 327 22.36 0.75 8.58
C VAL A 327 21.52 0.54 9.83
N SER A 328 22.18 0.24 10.95
CA SER A 328 21.52 0.12 12.26
C SER A 328 21.41 1.49 12.92
N LEU A 329 20.21 1.83 13.37
CA LEU A 329 19.91 2.95 14.24
C LEU A 329 19.79 2.42 15.66
N VAL A 330 20.49 3.03 16.62
CA VAL A 330 20.47 2.60 18.01
C VAL A 330 20.38 3.81 18.93
N PHE A 331 19.40 3.77 19.83
CA PHE A 331 19.36 4.59 21.03
C PHE A 331 19.49 3.65 22.22
N ARG A 332 20.52 3.84 23.05
CA ARG A 332 20.80 2.93 24.18
C ARG A 332 19.81 3.08 25.35
N GLY A 333 18.96 4.10 25.31
CA GLY A 333 18.13 4.49 26.44
C GLY A 333 18.84 5.47 27.36
N ASP A 334 18.08 6.03 28.30
CA ASP A 334 18.60 6.89 29.35
C ASP A 334 17.99 6.50 30.71
N ARG A 335 18.04 7.42 31.69
CA ARG A 335 17.48 7.16 33.03
C ARG A 335 15.98 6.88 33.00
N THR A 336 15.20 7.49 32.10
CA THR A 336 13.72 7.40 32.08
C THR A 336 13.17 6.72 30.84
N HIS A 337 13.95 6.63 29.77
CA HIS A 337 13.55 6.07 28.47
C HIS A 337 14.30 4.77 28.19
N ALA A 338 13.58 3.77 27.71
CA ALA A 338 14.16 2.51 27.26
C ALA A 338 14.92 2.72 25.94
N GLY A 339 15.91 1.88 25.69
CA GLY A 339 16.61 1.86 24.41
C GLY A 339 15.74 1.31 23.30
N THR A 340 16.07 1.67 22.06
CA THR A 340 15.41 1.19 20.85
C THR A 340 16.41 1.03 19.73
N SER A 341 16.11 0.13 18.79
CA SER A 341 16.95 -0.09 17.61
C SER A 341 16.12 -0.37 16.38
N LYS A 342 16.58 0.09 15.22
CA LYS A 342 15.94 -0.14 13.92
C LYS A 342 16.99 -0.34 12.85
N VAL A 343 16.67 -1.06 11.79
CA VAL A 343 17.57 -1.22 10.64
C VAL A 343 16.89 -0.61 9.41
N VAL A 344 17.66 0.14 8.63
CA VAL A 344 17.21 0.72 7.35
C VAL A 344 18.16 0.28 6.24
N MET A 345 17.65 0.20 5.02
CA MET A 345 18.46 -0.11 3.85
C MET A 345 18.92 1.18 3.18
N VAL A 346 20.21 1.29 2.89
CA VAL A 346 20.81 2.41 2.16
C VAL A 346 21.36 1.88 0.83
N SER A 347 20.96 2.51 -0.27
CA SER A 347 21.38 2.11 -1.62
C SER A 347 21.95 3.29 -2.40
N PHE A 348 23.16 3.12 -2.92
CA PHE A 348 23.77 4.02 -3.89
C PHE A 348 23.65 3.41 -5.28
N LEU A 349 23.05 4.16 -6.21
CA LEU A 349 22.77 3.72 -7.57
C LEU A 349 23.67 4.46 -8.56
N ARG A 350 24.04 3.78 -9.64
CA ARG A 350 24.65 4.45 -10.81
C ARG A 350 23.65 5.39 -11.49
N TYR A 351 24.15 6.39 -12.18
CA TYR A 351 23.34 7.37 -12.90
C TYR A 351 22.52 6.69 -14.01
N PRO A 352 21.21 6.95 -14.11
CA PRO A 352 20.41 6.41 -15.20
C PRO A 352 20.85 7.00 -16.55
N VAL A 353 20.67 6.22 -17.61
CA VAL A 353 20.94 6.63 -19.00
C VAL A 353 19.69 6.37 -19.84
N ARG A 354 19.36 7.29 -20.73
CA ARG A 354 18.30 7.14 -21.72
C ARG A 354 18.88 7.19 -23.11
N ILE A 355 18.45 6.27 -23.98
CA ILE A 355 18.79 6.27 -25.40
C ILE A 355 17.51 6.37 -26.20
N THR A 356 17.49 7.22 -27.23
CA THR A 356 16.39 7.31 -28.20
C THR A 356 16.93 7.03 -29.60
N LEU A 357 16.11 6.39 -30.43
CA LEU A 357 16.45 6.01 -31.79
C LEU A 357 15.29 6.38 -32.73
N SER A 358 15.63 6.94 -33.88
CA SER A 358 14.73 7.28 -34.97
C SER A 358 15.35 6.84 -36.29
N GLY A 359 14.53 6.38 -37.21
CA GLY A 359 14.96 5.91 -38.53
C GLY A 359 13.78 5.77 -39.48
N PRO A 360 14.05 5.45 -40.76
CA PRO A 360 12.99 5.23 -41.74
C PRO A 360 12.18 3.97 -41.40
N GLY A 361 10.88 3.98 -41.73
CA GLY A 361 10.02 2.81 -41.62
C GLY A 361 10.14 1.83 -42.78
N GLU A 362 10.64 2.27 -43.95
CA GLU A 362 10.82 1.45 -45.14
C GLU A 362 12.08 1.86 -45.93
N VAL A 363 12.76 0.89 -46.55
CA VAL A 363 13.88 1.11 -47.47
C VAL A 363 13.94 0.03 -48.56
N GLY A 364 14.53 0.33 -49.72
CA GLY A 364 14.81 -0.69 -50.74
C GLY A 364 15.99 -1.60 -50.36
N VAL A 365 16.02 -2.83 -50.86
CA VAL A 365 17.23 -3.69 -50.79
C VAL A 365 18.43 -2.94 -51.39
N HIS A 366 19.61 -3.02 -50.78
CA HIS A 366 20.82 -2.29 -51.18
C HIS A 366 20.73 -0.76 -51.15
N GLN A 367 19.67 -0.18 -50.58
CA GLN A 367 19.60 1.26 -50.29
C GLN A 367 19.92 1.54 -48.83
N ASP A 368 20.49 2.73 -48.60
CA ASP A 368 20.95 3.15 -47.28
C ASP A 368 19.79 3.66 -46.40
N ALA A 369 19.53 2.97 -45.30
CA ALA A 369 18.62 3.44 -44.25
C ALA A 369 19.43 4.19 -43.18
N ARG A 370 19.23 5.52 -43.09
CA ARG A 370 19.93 6.37 -42.12
C ARG A 370 19.17 6.47 -40.80
N PHE A 371 19.83 6.14 -39.70
CA PHE A 371 19.31 6.23 -38.35
C PHE A 371 19.96 7.39 -37.59
N HIS A 372 19.19 8.00 -36.71
CA HIS A 372 19.61 9.06 -35.81
C HIS A 372 19.16 8.72 -34.39
N GLY A 373 20.01 8.98 -33.41
CA GLY A 373 19.66 8.77 -32.02
C GLY A 373 20.37 9.73 -31.09
N SER A 374 19.92 9.72 -29.84
CA SER A 374 20.55 10.50 -28.78
C SER A 374 20.70 9.68 -27.49
N ILE A 375 21.70 10.03 -26.70
CA ILE A 375 21.97 9.47 -25.38
C ILE A 375 22.02 10.60 -24.35
N ASP A 376 21.28 10.42 -23.26
CA ASP A 376 21.20 11.38 -22.15
C ASP A 376 21.53 10.67 -20.82
N PRO A 377 22.51 11.16 -20.05
CA PRO A 377 23.38 12.30 -20.36
C PRO A 377 24.32 12.02 -21.55
N PRO A 378 24.92 13.06 -22.17
CA PRO A 378 25.94 12.88 -23.20
C PRO A 378 27.12 12.05 -22.69
N LEU A 379 27.40 10.91 -23.35
CA LEU A 379 28.51 10.02 -23.03
C LEU A 379 29.44 9.85 -24.24
N ASP A 380 30.74 9.96 -24.01
CA ASP A 380 31.78 9.67 -25.02
C ASP A 380 32.20 8.19 -24.99
N THR A 381 31.21 7.30 -24.91
CA THR A 381 31.43 5.85 -24.84
C THR A 381 30.73 5.14 -25.99
N PRO A 382 31.35 4.10 -26.59
CA PRO A 382 30.73 3.35 -27.68
C PRO A 382 29.36 2.76 -27.30
N LEU A 383 28.41 2.86 -28.22
CA LEU A 383 27.11 2.20 -28.17
C LEU A 383 27.07 1.11 -29.23
N THR A 384 26.50 -0.05 -28.92
CA THR A 384 26.38 -1.14 -29.88
C THR A 384 25.00 -1.12 -30.52
N VAL A 385 24.97 -1.06 -31.85
CA VAL A 385 23.77 -1.20 -32.67
C VAL A 385 23.46 -2.68 -32.84
N TYR A 386 22.21 -3.07 -32.63
CA TYR A 386 21.71 -4.43 -32.83
C TYR A 386 20.71 -4.45 -33.98
N VAL A 387 20.82 -5.47 -34.84
CA VAL A 387 19.86 -5.76 -35.92
C VAL A 387 19.36 -7.18 -35.72
N ASN A 388 18.04 -7.35 -35.55
CA ASN A 388 17.41 -8.64 -35.24
C ASN A 388 18.08 -9.38 -34.07
N GLY A 389 18.47 -8.64 -33.03
CA GLY A 389 19.09 -9.19 -31.83
C GLY A 389 20.59 -9.51 -31.95
N THR A 390 21.21 -9.31 -33.12
CA THR A 390 22.64 -9.54 -33.33
C THR A 390 23.41 -8.21 -33.32
N PRO A 391 24.56 -8.10 -32.62
CA PRO A 391 25.43 -6.93 -32.71
C PRO A 391 25.84 -6.67 -34.16
N TYR A 392 25.66 -5.44 -34.63
CA TYR A 392 25.92 -5.04 -36.01
C TYR A 392 27.15 -4.13 -36.13
N LEU A 393 27.19 -3.03 -35.38
CA LEU A 393 28.33 -2.12 -35.33
C LEU A 393 28.34 -1.32 -34.02
N ASP A 394 29.49 -0.72 -33.70
CA ASP A 394 29.59 0.25 -32.62
C ASP A 394 29.57 1.68 -33.16
N VAL A 395 28.78 2.56 -32.52
CA VAL A 395 28.75 4.00 -32.78
C VAL A 395 29.30 4.76 -31.59
N LEU A 396 30.11 5.80 -31.87
CA LEU A 396 30.53 6.74 -30.84
C LEU A 396 29.63 7.98 -30.91
N PRO A 397 28.90 8.32 -29.84
CA PRO A 397 28.15 9.57 -29.76
C PRO A 397 29.10 10.76 -29.78
N ALA A 398 28.67 11.86 -30.40
CA ALA A 398 29.30 13.17 -30.28
C ALA A 398 28.31 14.12 -29.61
N ASN A 399 28.66 14.66 -28.44
CA ASN A 399 27.78 15.51 -27.64
C ASN A 399 26.38 14.90 -27.43
N GLY A 400 26.32 13.59 -27.17
CA GLY A 400 25.07 12.88 -26.91
C GLY A 400 24.22 12.57 -28.15
N SER A 401 24.69 12.89 -29.36
CA SER A 401 24.00 12.51 -30.61
C SER A 401 24.82 11.49 -31.40
N PHE A 402 24.15 10.55 -32.06
CA PHE A 402 24.81 9.57 -32.94
C PHE A 402 23.97 9.32 -34.20
N SER A 403 24.62 8.85 -35.26
CA SER A 403 23.96 8.40 -36.48
C SER A 403 24.73 7.28 -37.13
N PHE A 404 24.03 6.37 -37.80
CA PHE A 404 24.60 5.27 -38.56
C PHE A 404 23.70 4.91 -39.73
N THR A 405 24.21 4.07 -40.63
CA THR A 405 23.48 3.60 -41.80
C THR A 405 23.43 2.09 -41.80
N ILE A 406 22.30 1.51 -42.21
CA ILE A 406 22.15 0.08 -42.48
C ILE A 406 21.80 -0.08 -43.95
N THR A 407 22.51 -0.97 -44.64
CA THR A 407 22.26 -1.32 -46.05
C THR A 407 21.80 -2.78 -46.11
N PRO A 408 20.49 -3.05 -46.20
CA PRO A 408 19.97 -4.41 -46.13
C PRO A 408 20.19 -5.17 -47.44
N ASN A 409 20.61 -6.45 -47.34
CA ASN A 409 20.90 -7.29 -48.50
C ASN A 409 19.75 -8.22 -48.91
N SER A 410 18.68 -8.26 -48.13
CA SER A 410 17.51 -9.11 -48.38
C SER A 410 16.23 -8.40 -47.93
N THR A 411 15.12 -8.74 -48.58
CA THR A 411 13.78 -8.29 -48.17
C THR A 411 13.39 -8.86 -46.81
N GLY A 412 12.52 -8.15 -46.08
CA GLY A 412 12.02 -8.58 -44.77
C GLY A 412 11.90 -7.41 -43.79
N GLU A 413 11.62 -7.72 -42.53
CA GLU A 413 11.61 -6.73 -41.45
C GLU A 413 12.89 -6.84 -40.62
N LEU A 414 13.50 -5.69 -40.34
CA LEU A 414 14.67 -5.57 -39.48
C LEU A 414 14.31 -4.79 -38.23
N ALA A 415 14.44 -5.42 -37.07
CA ALA A 415 14.32 -4.77 -35.77
C ALA A 415 15.67 -4.18 -35.37
N VAL A 416 15.75 -2.85 -35.30
CA VAL A 416 16.97 -2.10 -35.01
C VAL A 416 16.85 -1.40 -33.66
N TYR A 417 17.83 -1.60 -32.78
CA TYR A 417 17.92 -0.90 -31.49
C TYR A 417 19.39 -0.68 -31.11
N VAL A 418 19.63 0.21 -30.14
CA VAL A 418 20.98 0.56 -29.68
C VAL A 418 21.08 0.29 -28.18
N LYS A 419 22.22 -0.26 -27.75
CA LYS A 419 22.48 -0.61 -26.35
C LYS A 419 23.76 0.05 -25.85
N PHE A 420 23.67 0.60 -24.65
CA PHE A 420 24.80 0.96 -23.80
C PHE A 420 24.93 -0.10 -22.69
N PRO A 421 26.07 -0.80 -22.54
CA PRO A 421 26.25 -1.83 -21.51
C PRO A 421 26.37 -1.27 -20.08
N GLY A 422 26.49 0.04 -19.91
CA GLY A 422 26.81 0.65 -18.62
C GLY A 422 28.31 0.72 -18.36
N ASN A 423 28.70 1.47 -17.33
CA ASN A 423 30.07 1.52 -16.83
C ASN A 423 30.08 1.74 -15.30
N GLU A 424 31.21 2.06 -14.68
CA GLU A 424 31.28 2.27 -13.23
C GLU A 424 30.37 3.41 -12.71
N VAL A 425 30.01 4.35 -13.59
CA VAL A 425 29.26 5.56 -13.23
C VAL A 425 27.79 5.49 -13.66
N TYR A 426 27.54 4.93 -14.84
CA TYR A 426 26.25 4.95 -15.52
C TYR A 426 25.67 3.55 -15.69
N ARG A 427 24.35 3.44 -15.52
CA ARG A 427 23.61 2.19 -15.72
C ARG A 427 23.52 1.82 -17.20
N PRO A 428 23.37 0.51 -17.53
CA PRO A 428 23.05 0.09 -18.88
C PRO A 428 21.73 0.71 -19.35
N ALA A 429 21.63 0.94 -20.66
CA ALA A 429 20.43 1.46 -21.29
C ALA A 429 20.22 0.85 -22.67
N VAL A 430 18.97 0.77 -23.10
CA VAL A 430 18.56 0.29 -24.42
C VAL A 430 17.59 1.31 -25.02
N SER A 431 17.72 1.60 -26.31
CA SER A 431 16.79 2.49 -27.01
C SER A 431 15.43 1.82 -27.23
N ASN A 432 14.47 2.59 -27.73
CA ASN A 432 13.33 2.01 -28.44
C ASN A 432 13.81 1.20 -29.67
N THR A 433 12.98 0.24 -30.08
CA THR A 433 13.20 -0.54 -31.30
C THR A 433 12.53 0.13 -32.49
N VAL A 434 13.25 0.33 -33.59
CA VAL A 434 12.72 0.79 -34.88
C VAL A 434 12.61 -0.41 -35.81
N VAL A 435 11.42 -0.63 -36.37
CA VAL A 435 11.19 -1.70 -37.37
C VAL A 435 11.34 -1.11 -38.76
N LEU A 436 12.33 -1.59 -39.51
CA LEU A 436 12.62 -1.20 -40.87
C LEU A 436 12.11 -2.27 -41.84
N LYS A 437 11.16 -1.91 -42.69
CA LYS A 437 10.64 -2.79 -43.75
C LYS A 437 11.51 -2.69 -45.01
N VAL A 438 12.07 -3.80 -45.47
CA VAL A 438 12.93 -3.84 -46.65
C VAL A 438 12.15 -4.37 -47.85
N THR A 439 11.94 -3.51 -48.85
CA THR A 439 11.18 -3.85 -50.07
C THR A 439 12.12 -4.11 -51.26
N PRO A 440 11.72 -5.01 -52.19
CA PRO A 440 12.57 -5.35 -53.33
C PRO A 440 12.77 -4.14 -54.25
N LEU A 441 14.00 -4.01 -54.76
CA LEU A 441 14.37 -2.93 -55.68
C LEU A 441 13.50 -3.03 -56.95
N GLY A 442 12.69 -2.00 -57.24
CA GLY A 442 11.96 -1.88 -58.51
C GLY A 442 10.44 -2.13 -58.48
N ALA A 443 9.81 -2.35 -57.32
CA ALA A 443 8.35 -2.49 -57.24
C ALA A 443 7.58 -1.23 -57.74
N SER A 444 8.19 -0.05 -57.65
CA SER A 444 7.66 1.21 -58.15
C SER A 444 7.74 1.37 -59.68
N VAL A 445 8.74 0.78 -60.33
CA VAL A 445 8.94 0.90 -61.79
C VAL A 445 7.96 -0.01 -62.55
N LEU A 446 7.70 -1.22 -62.05
CA LEU A 446 6.73 -2.15 -62.66
C LEU A 446 5.29 -1.62 -62.60
N ARG A 447 4.92 -0.93 -61.51
CA ARG A 447 3.61 -0.26 -61.39
C ARG A 447 3.43 0.87 -62.41
N TYR A 448 4.47 1.66 -62.67
CA TYR A 448 4.43 2.71 -63.70
C TYR A 448 4.25 2.13 -65.10
N TRP A 449 4.96 1.05 -65.44
CA TRP A 449 4.77 0.36 -66.72
C TRP A 449 3.38 -0.28 -66.84
N ALA A 450 2.82 -0.83 -65.76
CA ALA A 450 1.46 -1.36 -65.76
C ALA A 450 0.40 -0.26 -65.99
N VAL A 451 0.55 0.92 -65.38
CA VAL A 451 -0.36 2.05 -65.59
C VAL A 451 -0.23 2.62 -67.02
N VAL A 452 0.98 2.75 -67.54
CA VAL A 452 1.21 3.17 -68.93
C VAL A 452 0.63 2.14 -69.91
N PHE A 453 0.78 0.85 -69.64
CA PHE A 453 0.20 -0.22 -70.45
C PHE A 453 -1.33 -0.21 -70.39
N ILE A 454 -1.93 -0.02 -69.21
CA ILE A 454 -3.39 0.13 -69.07
C ILE A 454 -3.89 1.37 -69.84
N LEU A 455 -3.19 2.51 -69.75
CA LEU A 455 -3.54 3.71 -70.52
C LEU A 455 -3.42 3.49 -72.04
N LEU A 456 -2.40 2.76 -72.50
CA LEU A 456 -2.26 2.37 -73.90
C LEU A 456 -3.37 1.42 -74.36
N VAL A 457 -3.76 0.45 -73.55
CA VAL A 457 -4.87 -0.47 -73.83
C VAL A 457 -6.20 0.29 -73.87
N VAL A 458 -6.43 1.24 -72.97
CA VAL A 458 -7.63 2.10 -72.98
C VAL A 458 -7.65 3.01 -74.21
N ALA A 459 -6.52 3.61 -74.57
CA ALA A 459 -6.40 4.45 -75.77
C ALA A 459 -6.63 3.63 -77.05
N ALA A 460 -6.03 2.44 -77.16
CA ALA A 460 -6.25 1.52 -78.28
C ALA A 460 -7.71 1.02 -78.33
N GLY A 461 -8.31 0.75 -77.17
CA GLY A 461 -9.73 0.42 -77.03
C GLY A 461 -10.65 1.53 -77.52
N MET A 462 -10.38 2.79 -77.16
CA MET A 462 -11.17 3.95 -77.64
C MET A 462 -11.02 4.18 -79.15
N VAL A 463 -9.84 3.97 -79.72
CA VAL A 463 -9.61 4.08 -81.18
C VAL A 463 -10.30 2.96 -81.95
N LYS A 464 -10.34 1.73 -81.39
CA LYS A 464 -11.01 0.58 -82.00
C LYS A 464 -12.54 0.66 -81.86
N ARG A 465 -13.05 1.19 -80.74
CA ARG A 465 -14.50 1.38 -80.49
C ARG A 465 -15.14 2.49 -81.33
N ARG A 466 -14.34 3.43 -81.87
CA ARG A 466 -14.80 4.43 -82.87
C ARG A 466 -14.83 3.92 -84.31
N ARG A 467 -14.36 2.69 -84.59
CA ARG A 467 -14.29 2.15 -85.97
C ARG A 467 -15.17 0.92 -86.22
N LEU A 468 -15.83 0.37 -85.21
CA LEU A 468 -16.63 -0.86 -85.35
C LEU A 468 -17.91 -0.75 -84.51
N GLU A 469 -18.81 0.15 -84.90
CA GLU A 469 -20.26 0.01 -84.65
C GLU A 469 -20.91 -0.37 -85.98
N GLY A 470 -21.01 -1.68 -86.19
CA GLY A 470 -21.62 -2.29 -87.36
C GLY A 470 -21.79 -3.78 -87.11
N GLN A 471 -23.01 -4.15 -86.71
CA GLN A 471 -23.62 -5.50 -86.75
C GLN A 471 -23.20 -6.55 -85.71
N THR A 472 -24.16 -6.88 -84.84
CA THR A 472 -24.41 -8.16 -84.14
C THR A 472 -25.01 -9.21 -85.11
N PRO A 473 -25.29 -10.48 -84.74
CA PRO A 473 -24.86 -11.32 -83.59
C PRO A 473 -24.47 -12.78 -83.97
N SER A 474 -24.02 -13.60 -82.99
CA SER A 474 -24.51 -14.99 -82.72
C SER A 474 -23.43 -15.95 -82.20
N GLY A 475 -23.70 -16.59 -81.03
CA GLY A 475 -23.55 -18.05 -80.89
C GLY A 475 -22.50 -18.64 -79.94
N ARG A 476 -22.97 -19.12 -78.75
CA ARG A 476 -22.49 -20.22 -77.87
C ARG A 476 -21.07 -20.13 -77.25
N ALA A 477 -20.78 -20.58 -76.02
CA ALA A 477 -21.49 -21.21 -74.91
C ALA A 477 -20.67 -20.95 -73.61
N PRO A 478 -21.22 -21.17 -72.40
CA PRO A 478 -20.57 -20.85 -71.12
C PRO A 478 -19.83 -22.05 -70.51
N GLU A 479 -18.62 -21.82 -69.99
CA GLU A 479 -18.00 -22.69 -68.99
C GLU A 479 -17.85 -21.92 -67.66
N GLU A 480 -18.54 -22.43 -66.65
CA GLU A 480 -18.38 -22.06 -65.24
C GLU A 480 -17.05 -22.60 -64.69
N PRO A 481 -16.35 -21.86 -63.81
CA PRO A 481 -15.30 -22.43 -62.99
C PRO A 481 -15.92 -23.22 -61.82
N SER A 482 -15.49 -24.48 -61.72
CA SER A 482 -15.78 -25.37 -60.61
C SER A 482 -15.19 -24.86 -59.30
N ILE A 483 -16.06 -24.74 -58.29
CA ILE A 483 -15.67 -24.61 -56.88
C ILE A 483 -15.30 -26.01 -56.40
N GLY A 484 -14.00 -26.28 -56.30
CA GLY A 484 -13.45 -27.43 -55.56
C GLY A 484 -13.30 -27.09 -54.07
N PRO A 485 -13.48 -28.06 -53.16
CA PRO A 485 -13.89 -27.82 -51.80
C PRO A 485 -12.74 -27.33 -50.90
N GLY A 486 -13.07 -26.39 -50.03
CA GLY A 486 -12.22 -25.93 -48.95
C GLY A 486 -11.74 -27.11 -48.10
N LYS A 487 -10.42 -27.20 -47.95
CA LYS A 487 -9.79 -27.98 -46.89
C LYS A 487 -10.13 -27.31 -45.56
N PRO A 488 -10.58 -28.04 -44.53
CA PRO A 488 -10.92 -27.46 -43.25
C PRO A 488 -9.68 -26.83 -42.62
N GLU A 489 -9.84 -25.56 -42.25
CA GLU A 489 -8.91 -24.79 -41.46
C GLU A 489 -8.72 -25.52 -40.12
N ALA A 490 -7.52 -26.04 -39.90
CA ALA A 490 -7.17 -26.74 -38.68
C ALA A 490 -7.23 -25.74 -37.52
N ALA A 491 -8.12 -25.97 -36.57
CA ALA A 491 -8.16 -25.27 -35.30
C ALA A 491 -6.75 -25.30 -34.69
N THR A 492 -6.15 -24.13 -34.53
CA THR A 492 -4.84 -24.01 -33.90
C THR A 492 -5.06 -24.31 -32.41
N GLU A 493 -4.61 -25.47 -31.93
CA GLU A 493 -4.63 -25.77 -30.50
C GLU A 493 -3.66 -24.82 -29.79
N PHE A 494 -4.21 -23.80 -29.15
CA PHE A 494 -3.44 -22.91 -28.29
C PHE A 494 -3.04 -23.67 -26.99
N HIS A 495 -1.74 -23.70 -26.67
CA HIS A 495 -1.23 -24.36 -25.47
C HIS A 495 -1.50 -23.50 -24.23
N LEU A 496 -2.44 -23.91 -23.38
CA LEU A 496 -2.73 -23.22 -22.13
C LEU A 496 -1.67 -23.60 -21.06
N PRO A 497 -0.99 -22.64 -20.42
CA PRO A 497 -0.06 -22.91 -19.32
C PRO A 497 -0.72 -23.66 -18.16
N GLU A 498 0.01 -24.53 -17.45
CA GLU A 498 -0.50 -25.22 -16.26
C GLU A 498 -0.53 -24.33 -15.00
N ASP A 499 0.28 -23.27 -14.98
CA ASP A 499 0.31 -22.31 -13.87
C ASP A 499 -0.92 -21.36 -13.91
N VAL A 500 -1.57 -21.18 -12.76
CA VAL A 500 -2.79 -20.36 -12.62
C VAL A 500 -2.53 -18.88 -12.92
N GLY A 501 -1.35 -18.37 -12.55
CA GLY A 501 -0.95 -16.99 -12.80
C GLY A 501 -0.69 -16.73 -14.28
N ASP A 502 0.07 -17.62 -14.93
CA ASP A 502 0.38 -17.49 -16.35
C ASP A 502 -0.84 -17.73 -17.26
N ALA A 503 -1.70 -18.70 -16.93
CA ALA A 503 -2.96 -18.92 -17.64
C ALA A 503 -3.92 -17.71 -17.52
N TYR A 504 -3.99 -17.08 -16.35
CA TYR A 504 -4.81 -15.88 -16.17
C TYR A 504 -4.20 -14.65 -16.86
N ARG A 505 -2.86 -14.52 -16.89
CA ARG A 505 -2.18 -13.46 -17.66
C ARG A 505 -2.53 -13.56 -19.15
N LEU A 506 -2.54 -14.78 -19.68
CA LEU A 506 -2.92 -15.03 -21.06
C LEU A 506 -4.37 -14.63 -21.35
N LEU A 507 -5.28 -14.97 -20.44
CA LEU A 507 -6.68 -14.54 -20.50
C LEU A 507 -6.80 -13.00 -20.52
N ARG A 508 -6.05 -12.30 -19.66
CA ARG A 508 -6.05 -10.83 -19.59
C ARG A 508 -5.53 -10.20 -20.89
N GLU A 509 -4.48 -10.77 -21.50
CA GLU A 509 -3.99 -10.32 -22.80
C GLU A 509 -5.04 -10.50 -23.91
N ALA A 510 -5.73 -11.65 -23.93
CA ALA A 510 -6.79 -11.91 -24.89
C ALA A 510 -7.93 -10.89 -24.73
N LEU A 511 -8.43 -10.67 -23.51
CA LEU A 511 -9.47 -9.67 -23.20
C LEU A 511 -9.02 -8.25 -23.55
N SER A 512 -7.75 -7.92 -23.35
CA SER A 512 -7.21 -6.60 -23.72
C SER A 512 -7.22 -6.39 -25.23
N ARG A 513 -6.77 -7.39 -26.00
CA ARG A 513 -6.73 -7.32 -27.47
C ARG A 513 -8.12 -7.27 -28.11
N THR A 514 -9.08 -7.99 -27.54
CA THR A 514 -10.38 -8.23 -28.16
C THR A 514 -11.47 -7.27 -27.67
N LEU A 515 -11.46 -6.94 -26.37
CA LEU A 515 -12.47 -6.11 -25.72
C LEU A 515 -11.91 -4.77 -25.24
N GLY A 516 -10.62 -4.48 -25.49
CA GLY A 516 -10.02 -3.19 -25.15
C GLY A 516 -9.79 -2.97 -23.65
N ILE A 517 -9.82 -4.03 -22.83
CA ILE A 517 -9.65 -3.89 -21.37
C ILE A 517 -8.20 -3.54 -21.05
N GLY A 518 -7.99 -2.49 -20.25
CA GLY A 518 -6.66 -2.04 -19.86
C GLY A 518 -5.88 -3.10 -19.07
N MET A 519 -4.64 -3.37 -19.46
CA MET A 519 -3.74 -4.30 -18.74
C MET A 519 -3.25 -3.76 -17.39
N ASN A 520 -3.42 -2.46 -17.16
CA ASN A 520 -3.14 -1.79 -15.89
C ASN A 520 -4.22 -1.99 -14.83
N LEU A 521 -5.39 -2.53 -15.19
CA LEU A 521 -6.48 -2.80 -14.25
C LEU A 521 -6.19 -4.06 -13.42
N THR A 522 -6.54 -4.01 -12.14
CA THR A 522 -6.58 -5.20 -11.28
C THR A 522 -7.63 -6.19 -11.78
N PRO A 523 -7.57 -7.49 -11.42
CA PRO A 523 -8.56 -8.47 -11.86
C PRO A 523 -10.01 -8.09 -11.53
N ARG A 524 -10.27 -7.48 -10.36
CA ARG A 524 -11.63 -6.99 -10.00
C ARG A 524 -12.08 -5.79 -10.80
N GLU A 525 -11.17 -4.85 -11.09
CA GLU A 525 -11.49 -3.69 -11.92
C GLU A 525 -11.76 -4.12 -13.37
N ALA A 526 -10.94 -5.02 -13.91
CA ALA A 526 -11.17 -5.62 -15.23
C ALA A 526 -12.49 -6.40 -15.30
N LEU A 527 -12.84 -7.13 -14.24
CA LEU A 527 -14.13 -7.81 -14.14
C LEU A 527 -15.28 -6.79 -14.15
N LYS A 528 -15.17 -5.72 -13.36
CA LYS A 528 -16.20 -4.67 -13.25
C LYS A 528 -16.46 -3.94 -14.57
N GLU A 529 -15.42 -3.68 -15.37
CA GLU A 529 -15.56 -3.09 -16.71
C GLU A 529 -16.35 -3.98 -17.70
N LEU A 530 -16.43 -5.29 -17.42
CA LEU A 530 -17.13 -6.27 -18.24
C LEU A 530 -18.50 -6.68 -17.66
N GLU A 531 -19.04 -5.91 -16.72
CA GLU A 531 -20.36 -6.15 -16.15
C GLU A 531 -21.45 -6.13 -17.24
N GLY A 532 -22.14 -7.27 -17.41
CA GLY A 532 -23.13 -7.47 -18.48
C GLY A 532 -22.61 -8.11 -19.77
N TRP A 533 -21.31 -8.46 -19.85
CA TRP A 533 -20.79 -9.26 -20.95
C TRP A 533 -21.29 -10.71 -20.89
N GLU A 534 -21.50 -11.34 -22.04
CA GLU A 534 -22.11 -12.68 -22.16
C GLU A 534 -21.39 -13.76 -21.33
N MET A 535 -20.07 -13.65 -21.17
CA MET A 535 -19.26 -14.59 -20.37
C MET A 535 -18.86 -14.02 -18.99
N TYR A 536 -19.54 -12.98 -18.50
CA TYR A 536 -19.23 -12.31 -17.23
C TYR A 536 -19.21 -13.27 -16.03
N ASP A 537 -20.20 -14.15 -15.90
CA ASP A 537 -20.27 -15.09 -14.77
C ASP A 537 -19.11 -16.09 -14.77
N LEU A 538 -18.70 -16.54 -15.95
CA LEU A 538 -17.56 -17.43 -16.12
C LEU A 538 -16.24 -16.71 -15.84
N LEU A 539 -16.10 -15.47 -16.32
CA LEU A 539 -14.96 -14.62 -16.04
C LEU A 539 -14.85 -14.29 -14.54
N ARG A 540 -15.98 -14.06 -13.86
CA ARG A 540 -16.04 -13.84 -12.41
C ARG A 540 -15.52 -15.04 -11.65
N GLU A 541 -15.97 -16.25 -12.01
CA GLU A 541 -15.50 -17.48 -11.38
C GLU A 541 -13.99 -17.68 -11.55
N VAL A 542 -13.49 -17.56 -12.79
CA VAL A 542 -12.07 -17.69 -13.10
C VAL A 542 -11.23 -16.64 -12.37
N THR A 543 -11.75 -15.40 -12.26
CA THR A 543 -11.09 -14.30 -11.54
C THR A 543 -11.00 -14.58 -10.05
N LEU A 544 -12.07 -15.05 -9.41
CA LEU A 544 -12.05 -15.39 -7.99
C LEU A 544 -11.07 -16.53 -7.67
N LEU A 545 -11.00 -17.55 -8.54
CA LEU A 545 -10.05 -18.66 -8.40
C LEU A 545 -8.60 -18.20 -8.58
N HIS A 546 -8.33 -17.31 -9.56
CA HIS A 546 -7.03 -16.67 -9.72
C HIS A 546 -6.63 -15.87 -8.47
N GLU A 547 -7.51 -15.02 -7.96
CA GLU A 547 -7.22 -14.20 -6.78
C GLU A 547 -6.96 -15.05 -5.54
N LYS A 548 -7.76 -16.11 -5.32
CA LYS A 548 -7.53 -17.08 -4.23
C LYS A 548 -6.12 -17.67 -4.28
N SER A 549 -5.68 -18.09 -5.47
CA SER A 549 -4.39 -18.75 -5.68
C SER A 549 -3.20 -17.80 -5.66
N VAL A 550 -3.29 -16.66 -6.36
CA VAL A 550 -2.15 -15.79 -6.67
C VAL A 550 -2.01 -14.64 -5.68
N TYR A 551 -3.13 -14.05 -5.23
CA TYR A 551 -3.09 -12.97 -4.22
C TYR A 551 -3.36 -13.48 -2.81
N GLY A 552 -4.25 -14.46 -2.65
CA GLY A 552 -4.53 -15.09 -1.37
C GLY A 552 -3.48 -16.11 -0.93
N GLY A 553 -2.61 -16.56 -1.84
CA GLY A 553 -1.59 -17.58 -1.57
C GLY A 553 -2.15 -18.97 -1.20
N VAL A 554 -3.45 -19.20 -1.43
CA VAL A 554 -4.13 -20.46 -1.09
C VAL A 554 -4.16 -21.36 -2.32
N PRO A 555 -3.47 -22.52 -2.32
CA PRO A 555 -3.45 -23.41 -3.47
C PRO A 555 -4.86 -23.92 -3.81
N LEU A 556 -5.17 -24.00 -5.11
CA LEU A 556 -6.46 -24.53 -5.57
C LEU A 556 -6.51 -26.05 -5.36
N SER A 557 -7.67 -26.55 -4.92
CA SER A 557 -7.94 -27.99 -4.95
C SER A 557 -7.97 -28.50 -6.40
N ARG A 558 -7.80 -29.82 -6.60
CA ARG A 558 -7.82 -30.43 -7.95
C ARG A 558 -9.10 -30.10 -8.74
N ALA A 559 -10.25 -30.06 -8.06
CA ALA A 559 -11.53 -29.71 -8.68
C ALA A 559 -11.61 -28.22 -9.05
N GLU A 560 -11.07 -27.33 -8.21
CA GLU A 560 -11.00 -25.89 -8.47
C GLU A 560 -10.02 -25.56 -9.61
N ALA A 561 -8.87 -26.22 -9.67
CA ALA A 561 -7.90 -26.05 -10.75
C ALA A 561 -8.48 -26.51 -12.11
N ALA A 562 -9.23 -27.62 -12.13
CA ALA A 562 -9.91 -28.08 -13.34
C ALA A 562 -10.96 -27.08 -13.83
N ARG A 563 -11.82 -26.59 -12.92
CA ARG A 563 -12.82 -25.55 -13.22
C ARG A 563 -12.19 -24.25 -13.72
N PHE A 564 -11.11 -23.83 -13.09
CA PHE A 564 -10.33 -22.66 -13.53
C PHE A 564 -9.83 -22.84 -14.97
N MET A 565 -9.17 -23.95 -15.28
CA MET A 565 -8.61 -24.20 -16.62
C MET A 565 -9.69 -24.37 -17.70
N GLU A 566 -10.81 -25.01 -17.37
CA GLU A 566 -11.95 -25.11 -18.28
C GLU A 566 -12.57 -23.73 -18.55
N GLY A 567 -12.74 -22.90 -17.51
CA GLY A 567 -13.24 -21.54 -17.63
C GLY A 567 -12.33 -20.65 -18.47
N VAL A 568 -11.02 -20.67 -18.23
CA VAL A 568 -10.04 -19.93 -19.04
C VAL A 568 -10.13 -20.36 -20.51
N ARG A 569 -10.15 -21.67 -20.78
CA ARG A 569 -10.22 -22.20 -22.16
C ARG A 569 -11.51 -21.82 -22.86
N ALA A 570 -12.65 -21.89 -22.16
CA ALA A 570 -13.94 -21.52 -22.72
C ALA A 570 -14.00 -20.02 -23.06
N ILE A 571 -13.48 -19.16 -22.18
CA ILE A 571 -13.43 -17.73 -22.44
C ILE A 571 -12.54 -17.43 -23.65
N LEU A 572 -11.32 -17.96 -23.70
CA LEU A 572 -10.39 -17.76 -24.83
C LEU A 572 -11.01 -18.15 -26.18
N ARG A 573 -11.69 -19.29 -26.24
CA ARG A 573 -12.45 -19.69 -27.44
C ARG A 573 -13.57 -18.70 -27.78
N GLY A 574 -14.29 -18.21 -26.77
CA GLY A 574 -15.38 -17.26 -26.95
C GLY A 574 -14.92 -15.87 -27.41
N VAL A 575 -13.68 -15.46 -27.10
CA VAL A 575 -13.11 -14.18 -27.59
C VAL A 575 -12.31 -14.30 -28.88
N GLY A 576 -12.33 -15.47 -29.54
CA GLY A 576 -11.81 -15.65 -30.90
C GLY A 576 -10.28 -15.75 -31.00
N THR A 577 -9.62 -16.35 -30.01
CA THR A 577 -8.18 -16.69 -30.06
C THR A 577 -7.90 -18.12 -30.46
#